data_AF-A0A819S929-F1
#
_entry.id   AF-A0A819S929-F1
#
_cell.length_a   1.000
_cell.length_b   1.000
_cell.length_c   1.000
_cell.angle_alpha   90.00
_cell.angle_beta   90.00
_cell.angle_gamma   90.00
#
_symmetry.space_group_name_H-M   'P 1'
#
loop_
_entity.id
_entity.type
_entity.pdbx_description
1 polymer ?
#
loop_
_entity_poly.entity_id
_entity_poly.type
_entity_poly.pdbx_seq_one_letter_code
_entity_poly.pdbx_strand_id
1 'polypeptide(L)'
;MGLPGPTPRWFFGNFIELFTHSRHSAACLADWTKEYGKIYGYFIGHTPIICVSDPDLLQEIFISKFSHFHSRRPLPLQQHDLRHLLAST
;
A
#
# COMPACT_ATOMS: atom_id res chain seq x y z
N MET A 1 7.82 -4.57 11.08
CA MET A 1 7.18 -3.26 10.81
C MET A 1 6.56 -2.64 12.06
N GLY A 2 6.68 -3.22 13.27
CA GLY A 2 6.13 -2.64 14.51
C GLY A 2 4.60 -2.61 14.60
N LEU A 3 3.89 -2.77 13.48
CA LEU A 3 2.44 -2.88 13.37
C LEU A 3 2.02 -4.35 13.16
N PRO A 4 0.80 -4.72 13.61
CA PRO A 4 0.19 -6.00 13.23
C PRO A 4 -0.05 -6.04 11.72
N GLY A 5 -0.18 -7.24 11.15
CA GLY A 5 -0.45 -7.40 9.73
C GLY A 5 -0.17 -8.80 9.18
N PRO A 6 -0.59 -9.06 7.94
CA PRO A 6 -0.41 -10.35 7.29
C PRO A 6 1.07 -10.66 7.07
N THR A 7 1.46 -11.92 7.24
CA THR A 7 2.85 -12.34 7.06
C THR A 7 3.28 -12.20 5.60
N PRO A 8 4.34 -11.43 5.28
CA PRO A 8 4.76 -11.22 3.90
C PRO A 8 5.45 -12.47 3.31
N ARG A 9 5.21 -12.74 2.03
CA ARG A 9 6.00 -13.71 1.24
C ARG A 9 7.33 -13.10 0.81
N TRP A 10 8.37 -13.94 0.70
CA TRP A 10 9.76 -13.52 0.51
C TRP A 10 9.99 -12.52 -0.64
N PHE A 11 9.40 -12.75 -1.83
CA PHE A 11 9.61 -11.87 -3.00
C PHE A 11 8.47 -10.87 -3.26
N PHE A 12 7.23 -11.23 -2.94
CA PHE A 12 6.06 -10.44 -3.35
C PHE A 12 5.40 -9.69 -2.18
N GLY A 13 5.87 -9.89 -0.95
CA GLY A 13 5.14 -9.45 0.23
C GLY A 13 3.74 -10.07 0.24
N ASN A 14 2.72 -9.21 0.35
CA ASN A 14 1.31 -9.58 0.33
C ASN A 14 0.64 -9.27 -1.03
N PHE A 15 1.40 -8.88 -2.05
CA PHE A 15 0.87 -8.47 -3.37
C PHE A 15 -0.05 -9.54 -4.00
N ILE A 16 0.38 -10.80 -4.04
CA ILE A 16 -0.42 -11.88 -4.63
C ILE A 16 -1.74 -12.08 -3.87
N GLU A 17 -1.80 -11.85 -2.56
CA GLU A 17 -3.06 -11.97 -1.81
C GLU A 17 -4.03 -10.85 -2.17
N LEU A 18 -3.52 -9.63 -2.31
CA LEU A 18 -4.25 -8.43 -2.71
C LEU A 18 -4.78 -8.46 -4.15
N PHE A 19 -4.06 -9.07 -5.09
CA PHE A 19 -4.32 -8.95 -6.53
C PHE A 19 -4.70 -10.26 -7.24
N THR A 20 -4.49 -11.43 -6.62
CA THR A 20 -4.75 -12.73 -7.28
C THR A 20 -5.97 -13.45 -6.72
N HIS A 21 -6.46 -13.11 -5.52
CA HIS A 21 -7.71 -13.70 -5.04
C HIS A 21 -8.89 -13.27 -5.94
N SER A 22 -9.86 -14.17 -6.12
CA SER A 22 -11.13 -13.90 -6.83
C SER A 22 -11.98 -12.80 -6.16
N ARG A 23 -11.52 -12.26 -5.04
CA ARG A 23 -12.11 -11.14 -4.31
C ARG A 23 -11.34 -9.86 -4.64
N HIS A 24 -12.07 -8.76 -4.83
CA HIS A 24 -11.48 -7.44 -5.08
C HIS A 24 -10.53 -7.05 -3.94
N SER A 25 -9.46 -6.31 -4.25
CA SER A 25 -8.46 -5.85 -3.27
C SER A 25 -9.08 -5.15 -2.04
N ALA A 26 -10.18 -4.41 -2.23
CA ALA A 26 -10.94 -3.79 -1.14
C ALA A 26 -11.50 -4.80 -0.13
N ALA A 27 -11.94 -5.97 -0.58
CA ALA A 27 -12.44 -7.03 0.32
C ALA A 27 -11.31 -7.65 1.14
N CYS A 28 -10.14 -7.86 0.53
CA CYS A 28 -8.95 -8.32 1.24
C CYS A 28 -8.53 -7.33 2.33
N LEU A 29 -8.47 -6.03 2.01
CA LEU A 29 -8.20 -4.98 2.99
C LEU A 29 -9.25 -4.94 4.11
N ALA A 30 -10.53 -5.12 3.78
CA ALA A 30 -11.60 -5.17 4.78
C ALA A 30 -11.46 -6.37 5.73
N ASP A 31 -11.07 -7.54 5.22
CA ASP A 31 -10.83 -8.74 6.03
C ASP A 31 -9.61 -8.55 6.94
N TRP A 32 -8.52 -7.98 6.42
CA TRP A 32 -7.36 -7.61 7.24
C TRP A 32 -7.67 -6.53 8.28
N THR A 33 -8.54 -5.56 7.98
CA THR A 33 -9.00 -4.57 8.98
C THR A 33 -9.75 -5.25 10.14
N LYS A 34 -10.53 -6.30 9.86
CA LYS A 34 -11.22 -7.07 10.91
C LYS A 34 -10.23 -7.89 11.75
N GLU A 35 -9.18 -8.43 11.12
CA GLU A 35 -8.21 -9.31 11.78
C GLU A 35 -7.12 -8.55 12.54
N TYR A 36 -6.51 -7.55 11.93
CA TYR A 36 -5.36 -6.82 12.46
C TYR A 36 -5.72 -5.47 13.08
N GLY A 37 -6.99 -5.07 12.99
CA GLY A 37 -7.53 -3.83 13.54
C GLY A 37 -7.49 -2.66 12.56
N LYS A 38 -7.79 -1.46 13.08
CA LYS A 38 -7.97 -0.25 12.26
C LYS A 38 -6.67 0.27 11.62
N ILE A 39 -5.50 -0.09 12.16
CA ILE A 39 -4.19 0.33 11.66
C ILE A 39 -3.27 -0.88 11.62
N TYR A 40 -2.79 -1.22 10.42
CA TYR A 40 -1.95 -2.40 10.21
C TYR A 40 -0.97 -2.16 9.07
N GLY A 41 0.10 -2.96 9.03
CA GLY A 41 1.12 -2.93 7.99
C GLY A 41 1.03 -4.13 7.07
N TYR A 42 1.34 -3.95 5.79
CA TYR A 42 1.54 -5.04 4.84
C TYR A 42 2.64 -4.66 3.84
N PHE A 43 3.08 -5.62 3.03
CA PHE A 43 4.13 -5.38 2.05
C PHE A 43 3.60 -5.51 0.62
N ILE A 44 4.04 -4.61 -0.26
CA ILE A 44 3.95 -4.81 -1.72
C ILE A 44 5.39 -4.96 -2.22
N GLY A 45 5.79 -6.19 -2.56
CA GLY A 45 7.19 -6.52 -2.77
C GLY A 45 8.00 -6.24 -1.50
N HIS A 46 9.04 -5.42 -1.60
CA HIS A 46 9.84 -4.97 -0.46
C HIS A 46 9.37 -3.64 0.14
N THR A 47 8.34 -3.01 -0.44
CA THR A 47 7.84 -1.71 0.05
C THR A 47 6.88 -1.93 1.22
N PRO A 48 7.19 -1.40 2.42
CA PRO A 48 6.25 -1.40 3.55
C PRO A 48 5.10 -0.42 3.28
N ILE A 49 3.87 -0.88 3.50
CA ILE A 49 2.64 -0.10 3.37
C ILE A 49 1.86 -0.11 4.67
N ILE A 50 1.35 1.05 5.07
CA ILE A 50 0.46 1.20 6.22
C ILE A 50 -0.96 1.37 5.70
N CYS A 51 -1.89 0.55 6.19
CA CYS A 51 -3.31 0.76 6.00
C CYS A 51 -3.90 1.49 7.20
N VAL A 52 -4.68 2.53 6.94
CA VAL A 52 -5.45 3.27 7.96
C VAL A 52 -6.92 3.13 7.60
N SER A 53 -7.69 2.51 8.50
CA SER A 53 -9.14 2.29 8.39
C SER A 53 -9.92 2.96 9.53
N ASP A 54 -9.31 3.94 10.21
CA ASP A 54 -9.98 4.73 11.26
C ASP A 54 -10.53 6.05 10.67
N PRO A 55 -11.86 6.26 10.67
CA PRO A 55 -12.47 7.47 10.10
C PRO A 55 -11.94 8.78 10.67
N ASP A 56 -11.70 8.84 11.98
CA ASP A 56 -11.26 10.07 12.66
C ASP A 56 -9.84 10.42 12.22
N LEU A 57 -8.97 9.39 12.15
CA LEU A 57 -7.59 9.56 11.68
C LEU A 57 -7.54 9.86 10.17
N LEU A 58 -8.41 9.26 9.37
CA LEU A 58 -8.51 9.57 7.95
C LEU A 58 -8.94 11.01 7.72
N GLN A 59 -9.88 11.53 8.51
CA GLN A 59 -10.27 12.94 8.47
C GLN A 59 -9.07 13.84 8.77
N GLU A 60 -8.32 13.53 9.82
CA GLU A 60 -7.12 14.30 10.19
C GLU A 60 -6.05 14.26 9.09
N ILE A 61 -5.77 13.07 8.51
CA ILE A 61 -4.78 12.87 7.45
C ILE A 61 -5.18 13.61 6.17
N PHE A 62 -6.43 13.47 5.73
CA PHE A 62 -6.87 13.99 4.44
C PHE A 62 -7.28 15.47 4.47
N ILE A 63 -7.59 16.03 5.64
CA ILE A 63 -7.99 17.43 5.77
C ILE A 63 -6.88 18.23 6.46
N SER A 64 -6.64 17.98 7.74
CA SER A 64 -5.74 18.80 8.56
C SER A 64 -4.27 18.64 8.17
N LYS A 65 -3.85 17.42 7.82
CA LYS A 65 -2.46 17.07 7.49
C LYS A 65 -2.23 16.82 6.00
N PHE A 66 -3.15 17.27 5.15
CA PHE A 66 -3.07 17.02 3.69
C PHE A 66 -1.73 17.44 3.08
N SER A 67 -1.16 18.56 3.52
CA SER A 67 0.14 19.07 3.06
C SER A 67 1.31 18.10 3.31
N HIS A 68 1.18 17.13 4.21
CA HIS A 68 2.19 16.10 4.46
C HIS A 68 1.90 14.78 3.73
N PHE A 69 0.64 14.51 3.37
CA PHE A 69 0.18 13.22 2.82
C PHE A 69 -0.36 13.29 1.38
N HIS A 70 -0.11 14.39 0.65
CA HIS A 70 -0.61 14.55 -0.72
C HIS A 70 0.16 13.74 -1.78
N SER A 71 1.36 13.23 -1.47
CA SER A 71 2.21 12.49 -2.41
C SER A 71 1.55 11.21 -2.92
N ARG A 72 1.67 10.97 -4.23
CA ARG A 72 1.24 9.71 -4.86
C ARG A 72 2.42 8.74 -4.91
N ARG A 73 2.18 7.49 -4.52
CA ARG A 73 3.17 6.42 -4.70
C ARG A 73 3.41 6.21 -6.20
N PRO A 74 4.64 6.33 -6.71
CA PRO A 74 4.93 5.98 -8.08
C PRO A 74 4.80 4.46 -8.27
N LEU A 75 4.19 4.05 -9.38
CA LEU A 75 4.32 2.65 -9.80
C LEU A 75 5.78 2.41 -10.22
N PRO A 76 6.38 1.23 -9.96
CA PRO A 76 7.75 0.93 -10.37
C PRO A 76 8.06 1.09 -11.86
N LEU A 77 7.04 1.29 -12.71
CA LEU A 77 7.15 1.47 -14.17
C LEU A 77 6.66 2.84 -14.65
N GLN A 78 6.57 3.84 -13.78
CA GLN A 78 5.97 5.13 -14.11
C GLN A 78 6.98 6.08 -14.79
N GLN A 79 6.99 6.07 -16.14
CA GLN A 79 7.49 7.03 -17.16
C GLN A 79 8.85 7.76 -17.01
N HIS A 80 9.34 8.10 -15.82
CA HIS A 80 10.61 8.84 -15.66
C HIS A 80 11.84 7.99 -16.01
N ASP A 81 11.79 6.67 -15.83
CA ASP A 81 12.91 5.78 -16.14
C ASP A 81 13.02 5.41 -17.63
N LEU A 82 11.92 5.46 -18.39
CA LEU A 82 11.92 5.10 -19.82
C LEU A 82 12.60 6.15 -20.71
N ARG A 83 12.63 7.42 -20.28
CA ARG A 83 13.23 8.50 -21.07
C ARG A 83 14.75 8.42 -21.12
N HIS A 84 15.38 7.89 -20.07
CA HIS A 84 16.85 7.73 -20.04
C HIS A 84 17.32 6.48 -20.80
N LEU A 85 16.50 5.42 -20.86
CA LEU A 85 16.83 4.19 -21.58
C LEU A 85 16.67 4.30 -23.10
N LEU A 86 15.67 5.07 -23.57
CA LEU A 86 15.43 5.29 -25.00
C LEU A 86 16.32 6.39 -25.60
N ALA A 87 16.94 7.24 -24.78
CA ALA A 87 17.86 8.28 -25.22
C ALA A 87 19.33 7.81 -25.28
N SER A 88 19.61 6.58 -24.85
CA SER A 88 20.95 5.96 -24.85
C SER A 88 21.11 4.83 -25.87
N THR A 89 20.20 4.73 -26.85
CA THR A 89 20.26 3.82 -28.00
C THR A 89 20.17 4.63 -29.28
#